data_AF-A0A076FMD2-F1
#
_entry.id   AF-A0A076FMD2-F1
#
_cell.length_a   1.000
_cell.length_b   1.000
_cell.length_c   1.000
_cell.angle_alpha   90.00
_cell.angle_beta   90.00
_cell.angle_gamma   90.00
#
_symmetry.space_group_name_H-M   'P 1'
#
loop_
_entity.id
_entity.type
_entity.pdbx_description
1 polymer ?
#
loop_
_entity_poly.entity_id
_entity_poly.type
_entity_poly.pdbx_seq_one_letter_code
_entity_poly.pdbx_strand_id
1 'polypeptide(L)'
;FFRQEKPMKWQLPFILLWQEKYKNPGEHDLLSAMLRSDAMSHMSPEEFMGNMILLIIGGNDTTRNSMSSLIYALDQFPSERAKMEQDHSHDLAVNAMHEIIRWQTPLAHMRRNVLEDVELEGHQIKKGDVIALWYISANRDESVFPEGDKVIVDRPNARRHLAFGHGI
;
A
#
# COMPACT_ATOMS: atom_id res chain seq x y z
N PHE A 1 0.20 16.71 31.70
CA PHE A 1 -1.22 16.33 31.89
C PHE A 1 -1.62 15.35 30.80
N PHE A 2 -1.22 14.08 30.94
CA PHE A 2 -1.65 13.01 30.03
C PHE A 2 -2.98 12.47 30.54
N ARG A 3 -4.06 12.72 29.79
CA ARG A 3 -5.36 12.14 30.07
C ARG A 3 -5.28 10.68 29.61
N GLN A 4 -5.32 9.73 30.54
CA GLN A 4 -5.64 8.34 30.22
C GLN A 4 -7.10 8.32 29.73
N GLU A 5 -7.29 8.51 28.43
CA GLU A 5 -8.60 8.30 27.83
C GLU A 5 -8.90 6.80 27.88
N LYS A 6 -10.10 6.45 28.35
CA LYS A 6 -10.56 5.06 28.33
C LYS A 6 -10.49 4.55 26.90
N PRO A 7 -10.03 3.30 26.67
CA PRO A 7 -10.00 2.73 25.34
C PRO A 7 -11.39 2.81 24.72
N MET A 8 -11.46 3.29 23.47
CA MET A 8 -12.71 3.33 22.73
C MET A 8 -13.26 1.91 22.59
N LYS A 9 -14.58 1.76 22.54
CA LYS A 9 -15.24 0.43 22.48
C LYS A 9 -14.68 -0.49 21.39
N TRP A 10 -14.25 0.07 20.26
CA TRP A 10 -13.67 -0.65 19.13
C TRP A 10 -12.27 -1.24 19.40
N GLN A 11 -11.53 -0.68 20.36
CA GLN A 11 -10.17 -1.12 20.71
C GLN A 11 -10.17 -2.35 21.61
N LEU A 12 -11.27 -2.59 22.33
CA LEU A 12 -11.36 -3.63 23.35
C LEU A 12 -11.09 -5.05 22.80
N PRO A 13 -11.64 -5.48 21.65
CA PRO A 13 -11.32 -6.80 21.09
C PRO A 13 -9.84 -6.99 20.77
N PHE A 14 -9.17 -5.95 20.27
CA PHE A 14 -7.74 -6.00 19.94
C PHE A 14 -6.86 -6.09 21.19
N ILE A 15 -7.23 -5.36 22.25
CA ILE A 15 -6.53 -5.44 23.54
C ILE A 15 -6.68 -6.83 24.15
N LEU A 16 -7.87 -7.43 24.07
CA LEU A 16 -8.10 -8.79 24.56
C LEU A 16 -7.30 -9.82 23.77
N LEU A 17 -7.30 -9.71 22.43
CA LEU A 17 -6.49 -10.57 21.56
C LEU A 17 -5.00 -10.45 21.87
N TRP A 18 -4.50 -9.24 22.12
CA TRP A 18 -3.10 -9.04 22.53
C TRP A 18 -2.78 -9.75 23.85
N GLN A 19 -3.61 -9.58 24.87
CA GLN A 19 -3.41 -10.22 26.17
C GLN A 19 -3.42 -11.75 26.08
N GLU A 20 -4.27 -12.30 25.21
CA GLU A 20 -4.29 -13.73 24.90
C GLU A 20 -2.98 -14.17 24.24
N LYS A 21 -2.58 -13.50 23.15
CA LYS A 21 -1.36 -13.82 22.39
C LYS A 21 -0.08 -13.62 23.18
N TYR A 22 -0.03 -12.63 24.08
CA TYR A 22 1.12 -12.38 24.94
C TYR A 22 1.40 -13.58 25.88
N LYS A 23 0.35 -14.25 26.36
CA LYS A 23 0.48 -15.42 27.23
C LYS A 23 0.84 -16.69 26.45
N ASN A 24 0.35 -16.81 25.22
CA ASN A 24 0.54 -17.99 24.39
C ASN A 24 0.65 -17.61 22.90
N PRO A 25 1.83 -17.16 22.43
CA PRO A 25 2.02 -16.78 21.04
C PRO A 25 1.93 -18.01 20.13
N GLY A 26 1.10 -17.92 19.08
CA GLY A 26 0.92 -18.99 18.08
C GLY A 26 2.04 -19.04 17.04
N GLU A 27 2.13 -20.10 16.24
CA GLU A 27 3.26 -20.29 15.32
C GLU A 27 3.18 -19.42 14.05
N HIS A 28 1.99 -19.25 13.48
CA HIS A 28 1.80 -18.69 12.12
C HIS A 28 0.88 -17.46 12.08
N ASP A 29 1.17 -16.43 12.89
CA ASP A 29 0.48 -15.14 12.79
C ASP A 29 1.41 -13.96 13.09
N LEU A 30 1.09 -12.81 12.48
CA LEU A 30 1.91 -11.60 12.57
C LEU A 30 2.03 -11.08 14.01
N LEU A 31 0.99 -11.24 14.84
CA LEU A 31 1.03 -10.75 16.23
C LEU A 31 1.99 -11.56 17.08
N SER A 32 1.96 -12.88 16.90
CA SER A 32 2.89 -13.79 17.54
C SER A 32 4.32 -13.58 17.04
N ALA A 33 4.49 -13.26 15.75
CA ALA A 33 5.80 -12.89 15.21
C ALA A 33 6.34 -11.59 15.84
N MET A 34 5.49 -10.56 15.99
CA MET A 34 5.87 -9.31 16.67
C MET A 34 6.22 -9.54 18.15
N LEU A 35 5.44 -10.36 18.86
CA LEU A 35 5.68 -10.68 20.28
C LEU A 35 7.00 -11.43 20.51
N ARG A 36 7.44 -12.25 19.55
CA ARG A 36 8.72 -12.97 19.61
C ARG A 36 9.93 -12.14 19.17
N SER A 37 9.71 -10.96 18.61
CA SER A 37 10.79 -10.10 18.13
C SER A 37 11.31 -9.22 19.26
N ASP A 38 12.61 -9.24 19.55
CA ASP A 38 13.23 -8.38 20.57
C ASP A 38 12.98 -6.88 20.30
N ALA A 39 12.84 -6.49 19.02
CA ALA A 39 12.57 -5.11 18.64
C ALA A 39 11.12 -4.68 18.87
N MET A 40 10.18 -5.62 19.00
CA MET A 40 8.73 -5.35 19.09
C MET A 40 8.06 -5.97 20.31
N SER A 41 8.77 -6.77 21.11
CA SER A 41 8.26 -7.45 22.30
C SER A 41 7.93 -6.48 23.45
N HIS A 42 8.38 -5.22 23.35
CA HIS A 42 8.21 -4.18 24.37
C HIS A 42 7.43 -2.95 23.91
N MET A 43 6.49 -3.12 22.97
CA MET A 43 5.62 -2.02 22.52
C MET A 43 4.64 -1.55 23.60
N SER A 44 4.42 -0.25 23.66
CA SER A 44 3.29 0.34 24.37
C SER A 44 1.94 -0.11 23.77
N PRO A 45 0.84 -0.08 24.53
CA PRO A 45 -0.49 -0.35 23.98
C PRO A 45 -0.86 0.51 22.77
N GLU A 46 -0.38 1.76 22.75
CA GLU A 46 -0.59 2.71 21.65
C GLU A 46 0.16 2.30 20.39
N GLU A 47 1.44 1.93 20.51
CA GLU A 47 2.24 1.42 19.38
C GLU A 47 1.68 0.11 18.84
N PHE A 48 1.23 -0.78 19.73
CA PHE A 48 0.55 -2.01 19.32
C PHE A 48 -0.71 -1.69 18.51
N MET A 49 -1.58 -0.81 19.02
CA MET A 49 -2.80 -0.41 18.32
C MET A 49 -2.49 0.25 16.96
N GLY A 50 -1.46 1.09 16.90
CA GLY A 50 -1.01 1.70 15.65
C GLY A 50 -0.58 0.66 14.61
N ASN A 51 0.24 -0.30 15.00
CA ASN A 51 0.68 -1.40 14.14
C ASN A 51 -0.50 -2.30 13.70
N MET A 52 -1.44 -2.57 14.60
CA MET A 52 -2.65 -3.33 14.29
C MET A 52 -3.46 -2.66 13.18
N ILE A 53 -3.74 -1.36 13.34
CA ILE A 53 -4.51 -0.58 12.37
C ILE A 53 -3.76 -0.55 11.03
N LEU A 54 -2.45 -0.34 11.05
CA LEU A 54 -1.61 -0.34 9.85
C LEU A 54 -1.71 -1.67 9.10
N LEU A 55 -1.59 -2.82 9.79
CA LEU A 55 -1.66 -4.14 9.17
C LEU A 55 -3.05 -4.46 8.62
N ILE A 56 -4.11 -4.13 9.35
CA ILE A 56 -5.49 -4.42 8.91
C ILE A 56 -5.86 -3.58 7.69
N ILE A 57 -5.60 -2.26 7.74
CA ILE A 57 -5.94 -1.37 6.64
C ILE A 57 -5.02 -1.64 5.44
N GLY A 58 -3.70 -1.69 5.70
CA GLY A 58 -2.69 -1.90 4.66
C GLY A 58 -2.79 -3.25 3.96
N GLY A 59 -3.21 -4.30 4.67
CA GLY A 59 -3.37 -5.65 4.10
C GLY A 59 -4.68 -5.88 3.37
N ASN A 60 -5.71 -5.06 3.60
CA ASN A 60 -7.05 -5.28 3.06
C ASN A 60 -7.42 -4.27 1.97
N ASP A 61 -7.35 -2.98 2.26
CA ASP A 61 -8.01 -1.95 1.46
C ASP A 61 -7.38 -1.79 0.07
N THR A 62 -6.05 -1.78 0.02
CA THR A 62 -5.27 -1.67 -1.23
C THR A 62 -5.44 -2.90 -2.13
N THR A 63 -5.44 -4.10 -1.55
CA THR A 63 -5.68 -5.37 -2.26
C THR A 63 -7.09 -5.42 -2.81
N ARG A 64 -8.09 -5.06 -1.99
CA ARG A 64 -9.50 -4.99 -2.40
C ARG A 64 -9.69 -4.05 -3.58
N ASN A 65 -9.12 -2.84 -3.51
CA ASN A 65 -9.21 -1.87 -4.60
C ASN A 65 -8.58 -2.42 -5.88
N SER A 66 -7.43 -3.10 -5.78
CA SER A 66 -6.79 -3.75 -6.94
C SER A 66 -7.68 -4.84 -7.56
N MET A 67 -8.32 -5.67 -6.73
CA MET A 67 -9.23 -6.73 -7.21
C MET A 67 -10.48 -6.16 -7.88
N SER A 68 -11.12 -5.16 -7.29
CA SER A 68 -12.27 -4.49 -7.91
C SER A 68 -11.88 -3.85 -9.25
N SER A 69 -10.69 -3.26 -9.33
CA SER A 69 -10.21 -2.61 -10.54
C SER A 69 -9.80 -3.58 -11.64
N LEU A 70 -9.38 -4.80 -11.31
CA LEU A 70 -9.19 -5.84 -12.31
C LEU A 70 -10.51 -6.08 -13.06
N ILE A 71 -11.60 -6.33 -12.34
CA ILE A 71 -12.91 -6.58 -12.96
C ILE A 71 -13.38 -5.38 -13.76
N TYR A 72 -13.24 -4.18 -13.19
CA TYR A 72 -13.60 -2.94 -13.87
C TYR A 72 -12.77 -2.73 -15.15
N ALA A 73 -11.46 -2.92 -15.11
CA ALA A 73 -10.59 -2.77 -16.28
C ALA A 73 -10.93 -3.79 -17.38
N LEU A 74 -11.19 -5.05 -17.03
CA LEU A 74 -11.53 -6.07 -18.03
C LEU A 74 -12.87 -5.82 -18.72
N ASP A 75 -13.79 -5.11 -18.06
CA ASP A 75 -15.02 -4.61 -18.67
C ASP A 75 -14.76 -3.41 -19.60
N GLN A 76 -13.96 -2.45 -19.15
CA GLN A 76 -13.65 -1.24 -19.92
C GLN A 76 -12.71 -1.47 -21.12
N PHE A 77 -11.86 -2.50 -21.06
CA PHE A 77 -10.85 -2.82 -22.07
C PHE A 77 -11.04 -4.25 -22.61
N PRO A 78 -12.11 -4.50 -23.40
CA PRO A 78 -12.46 -5.85 -23.87
C PRO A 78 -11.38 -6.49 -24.76
N SER A 79 -10.57 -5.71 -25.46
CA SER A 79 -9.43 -6.23 -26.23
C SER A 79 -8.35 -6.82 -25.34
N GLU A 80 -8.05 -6.18 -24.22
CA GLU A 80 -7.07 -6.68 -23.25
C GLU A 80 -7.61 -7.88 -22.48
N ARG A 81 -8.91 -7.88 -22.18
CA ARG A 81 -9.59 -9.07 -21.65
C ARG A 81 -9.46 -10.26 -22.61
N ALA A 82 -9.70 -10.06 -23.91
CA ALA A 82 -9.57 -11.13 -24.90
C ALA A 82 -8.15 -11.71 -24.96
N LYS A 83 -7.09 -10.88 -24.80
CA LYS A 83 -5.71 -11.36 -24.69
C LYS A 83 -5.54 -12.30 -23.48
N MET A 84 -6.03 -11.88 -22.31
CA MET A 84 -5.95 -12.70 -21.09
C MET A 84 -6.79 -13.97 -21.14
N GLU A 85 -7.87 -14.02 -21.92
CA GLU A 85 -8.68 -15.23 -22.14
C GLU A 85 -8.02 -16.21 -23.15
N GLN A 86 -7.13 -15.71 -24.01
CA GLN A 86 -6.43 -16.52 -25.01
C GLN A 86 -5.07 -17.02 -24.51
N ASP A 87 -4.40 -16.27 -23.64
CA ASP A 87 -3.11 -16.62 -23.04
C ASP A 87 -3.20 -16.64 -21.51
N HIS A 88 -3.07 -17.84 -20.94
CA HIS A 88 -3.08 -18.08 -19.49
C HIS A 88 -1.66 -18.25 -18.91
N SER A 89 -0.64 -17.78 -19.62
CA SER A 89 0.75 -17.85 -19.16
C SER A 89 0.93 -17.10 -17.84
N HIS A 90 1.78 -17.65 -16.98
CA HIS A 90 2.09 -17.05 -15.69
C HIS A 90 2.66 -15.63 -15.85
N ASP A 91 3.52 -15.42 -16.85
CA ASP A 91 4.17 -14.15 -17.10
C ASP A 91 3.17 -13.06 -17.51
N LEU A 92 2.21 -13.39 -18.38
CA LEU A 92 1.16 -12.44 -18.75
C LEU A 92 0.25 -12.13 -17.56
N ALA A 93 -0.16 -13.14 -16.79
CA ALA A 93 -1.00 -12.92 -15.60
C ALA A 93 -0.31 -12.00 -14.58
N VAL A 94 0.98 -12.21 -14.32
CA VAL A 94 1.76 -11.37 -13.40
C VAL A 94 1.94 -9.95 -13.96
N ASN A 95 2.22 -9.80 -15.26
CA ASN A 95 2.37 -8.49 -15.87
C ASN A 95 1.04 -7.70 -15.89
N ALA A 96 -0.07 -8.37 -16.18
CA ALA A 96 -1.40 -7.79 -16.13
C ALA A 96 -1.71 -7.26 -14.72
N MET A 97 -1.37 -8.00 -13.67
CA MET A 97 -1.53 -7.52 -12.30
C MET A 97 -0.72 -6.26 -12.01
N HIS A 98 0.54 -6.19 -12.46
CA HIS A 98 1.32 -4.96 -12.35
C HIS A 98 0.67 -3.80 -13.12
N GLU A 99 0.12 -4.05 -14.31
CA GLU A 99 -0.56 -3.02 -15.09
C GLU A 99 -1.83 -2.52 -14.39
N ILE A 100 -2.65 -3.43 -13.84
CA ILE A 100 -3.86 -3.06 -13.09
C ILE A 100 -3.49 -2.24 -11.85
N ILE A 101 -2.45 -2.63 -11.12
CA ILE A 101 -1.97 -1.90 -9.95
C ILE A 101 -1.44 -0.51 -10.33
N ARG A 102 -0.71 -0.39 -11.45
CA ARG A 102 -0.27 0.89 -12.01
C ARG A 102 -1.49 1.77 -12.32
N TRP A 103 -2.44 1.25 -13.08
CA TRP A 103 -3.58 2.01 -13.57
C TRP A 103 -4.52 2.44 -12.44
N GLN A 104 -4.82 1.52 -11.52
CA GLN A 104 -5.67 1.79 -10.37
C GLN A 104 -4.99 2.72 -9.37
N THR A 105 -3.70 2.50 -9.11
CA THR A 105 -2.95 3.16 -8.03
C THR A 105 -3.74 3.22 -6.72
N PRO A 106 -3.92 2.09 -6.01
CA PRO A 106 -4.81 2.01 -4.83
C PRO A 106 -4.51 3.03 -3.73
N LEU A 107 -3.25 3.47 -3.65
CA LEU A 107 -2.80 4.54 -2.77
C LEU A 107 -2.37 5.73 -3.62
N ALA A 108 -3.23 6.75 -3.70
CA ALA A 108 -3.06 7.85 -4.63
C ALA A 108 -1.83 8.74 -4.34
N HIS A 109 -1.52 8.96 -3.06
CA HIS A 109 -0.34 9.73 -2.66
C HIS A 109 0.21 9.30 -1.29
N MET A 110 1.51 9.54 -1.10
CA MET A 110 2.16 9.49 0.22
C MET A 110 2.70 10.85 0.59
N ARG A 111 2.76 11.13 1.89
CA ARG A 111 3.33 12.37 2.43
C ARG A 111 4.79 12.16 2.86
N ARG A 112 5.61 13.21 2.71
CA ARG A 112 6.92 13.37 3.38
C ARG A 112 6.99 14.72 4.11
N ASN A 113 7.82 14.79 5.14
CA ASN A 113 8.16 16.03 5.85
C ASN A 113 9.59 16.43 5.50
N VAL A 114 9.78 17.70 5.20
CA VAL A 114 11.08 18.26 4.80
C VAL A 114 11.89 18.57 6.05
N LEU A 115 13.06 17.93 6.18
CA LEU A 115 13.89 18.02 7.39
C LEU A 115 14.87 19.20 7.36
N GLU A 116 15.22 19.67 6.17
CA GLU A 116 16.12 20.79 5.89
C GLU A 116 15.74 21.48 4.59
N ASP A 117 16.12 22.75 4.43
CA ASP A 117 15.91 23.49 3.18
C ASP A 117 16.58 22.76 2.01
N VAL A 118 15.84 22.54 0.92
CA VAL A 118 16.31 21.77 -0.23
C VAL A 118 15.77 22.35 -1.54
N GLU A 119 16.55 22.23 -2.61
CA GLU A 119 16.10 22.52 -3.96
C GLU A 119 15.77 21.22 -4.70
N LEU A 120 14.55 21.11 -5.23
CA LEU A 120 14.08 19.94 -5.99
C LEU A 120 13.51 20.41 -7.33
N GLU A 121 14.08 19.94 -8.44
CA GLU A 121 13.65 20.33 -9.81
C GLU A 121 13.55 21.87 -9.97
N GLY A 122 14.51 22.61 -9.43
CA GLY A 122 14.54 24.08 -9.45
C GLY A 122 13.61 24.77 -8.45
N HIS A 123 12.86 24.03 -7.63
CA HIS A 123 11.94 24.58 -6.63
C HIS A 123 12.58 24.59 -5.24
N GLN A 124 12.57 25.74 -4.58
CA GLN A 124 13.04 25.87 -3.20
C GLN A 124 11.96 25.41 -2.23
N ILE A 125 12.27 24.38 -1.43
CA ILE A 125 11.38 23.79 -0.43
C ILE A 125 12.01 24.00 0.94
N LYS A 126 11.20 24.45 1.91
CA LYS A 126 11.69 24.85 3.23
C LYS A 126 11.56 23.74 4.26
N LYS A 127 12.47 23.76 5.24
CA LYS A 127 12.36 22.91 6.43
C LYS A 127 10.99 23.06 7.08
N GLY A 128 10.35 21.93 7.36
CA GLY A 128 9.01 21.87 7.93
C GLY A 128 7.88 21.79 6.90
N ASP A 129 8.18 22.02 5.62
CA ASP A 129 7.20 21.83 4.55
C ASP A 129 6.77 20.37 4.43
N VAL A 130 5.61 20.20 3.82
CA VAL A 130 4.99 18.91 3.57
C VAL A 130 4.91 18.68 2.08
N ILE A 131 5.50 17.58 1.62
CA ILE A 131 5.45 17.18 0.21
C ILE A 131 4.48 16.01 0.07
N ALA A 132 3.54 16.13 -0.87
CA ALA A 132 2.68 15.04 -1.30
C ALA A 132 3.25 14.43 -2.60
N LEU A 133 3.58 13.15 -2.56
CA LEU A 133 4.05 12.36 -3.70
C LEU A 133 2.83 11.72 -4.38
N TRP A 134 2.35 12.32 -5.45
CA TRP A 134 1.16 11.89 -6.19
C TRP A 134 1.46 10.70 -7.11
N TYR A 135 1.51 9.48 -6.56
CA TYR A 135 1.71 8.24 -7.32
C TYR A 135 0.69 8.07 -8.45
N ILE A 136 -0.55 8.49 -8.24
CA ILE A 136 -1.62 8.42 -9.25
C ILE A 136 -1.31 9.26 -10.51
N SER A 137 -0.53 10.33 -10.34
CA SER A 137 -0.03 11.15 -11.45
C SER A 137 1.20 10.50 -12.07
N ALA A 138 2.18 10.09 -11.25
CA ALA A 138 3.42 9.50 -11.74
C ALA A 138 3.19 8.20 -12.54
N ASN A 139 2.20 7.39 -12.14
CA ASN A 139 1.83 6.17 -12.86
C ASN A 139 1.13 6.43 -14.21
N ARG A 140 0.81 7.69 -14.53
CA ARG A 140 0.26 8.14 -15.82
C ARG A 140 1.21 9.05 -16.60
N ASP A 141 2.41 9.30 -16.09
CA ASP A 141 3.40 10.13 -16.79
C ASP A 141 3.77 9.50 -18.13
N GLU A 142 3.38 10.14 -19.24
CA GLU A 142 3.56 9.60 -20.59
C GLU A 142 5.03 9.51 -21.02
N SER A 143 5.94 10.22 -20.35
CA SER A 143 7.39 10.06 -20.57
C SER A 143 7.89 8.69 -20.10
N VAL A 144 7.16 8.03 -19.20
CA VAL A 144 7.46 6.70 -18.69
C VAL A 144 6.46 5.67 -19.22
N PHE A 145 5.16 5.99 -19.21
CA PHE A 145 4.07 5.11 -19.60
C PHE A 145 3.30 5.71 -20.79
N PRO A 146 3.74 5.46 -22.04
CA PRO A 146 2.98 5.87 -23.22
C PRO A 146 1.53 5.36 -23.15
N GLU A 147 0.56 6.21 -23.48
CA GLU A 147 -0.87 5.91 -23.31
C GLU A 147 -1.21 5.54 -21.85
N GLY A 148 -0.75 6.37 -20.90
CA GLY A 148 -0.80 6.10 -19.46
C GLY A 148 -2.21 5.85 -18.90
N ASP A 149 -3.24 6.41 -19.55
CA ASP A 149 -4.65 6.21 -19.17
C ASP A 149 -5.25 4.88 -19.62
N LYS A 150 -4.59 4.16 -20.54
CA LYS A 150 -5.04 2.85 -20.99
C LYS A 150 -4.46 1.74 -20.14
N VAL A 151 -5.23 0.66 -20.00
CA VAL A 151 -4.72 -0.62 -19.55
C VAL A 151 -4.17 -1.35 -20.76
N ILE A 152 -2.93 -1.84 -20.65
CA ILE A 152 -2.25 -2.68 -21.64
C ILE A 152 -1.65 -3.87 -20.89
N VAL A 153 -2.30 -5.04 -20.92
CA VAL A 153 -1.97 -6.15 -20.00
C VAL A 153 -0.58 -6.74 -20.23
N ASP A 154 -0.06 -6.57 -21.45
CA ASP A 154 1.27 -6.95 -21.91
C ASP A 154 2.26 -5.76 -21.92
N ARG A 155 1.94 -4.65 -21.24
CA ARG A 155 2.81 -3.47 -21.16
C ARG A 155 4.20 -3.87 -20.64
N PRO A 156 5.28 -3.68 -21.41
CA PRO A 156 6.60 -4.20 -21.07
C PRO A 156 7.21 -3.57 -19.82
N ASN A 157 6.76 -2.36 -19.46
CA ASN A 157 7.28 -1.61 -18.33
C ASN A 157 6.29 -1.43 -17.17
N ALA A 158 5.20 -2.23 -17.11
CA ALA A 158 4.19 -2.12 -16.05
C ALA A 158 4.79 -2.16 -14.63
N ARG A 159 5.81 -2.98 -14.42
CA ARG A 159 6.55 -3.13 -13.14
C ARG A 159 7.24 -1.87 -12.62
N ARG A 160 7.42 -0.84 -13.45
CA ARG A 160 8.06 0.43 -13.04
C ARG A 160 7.13 1.36 -12.24
N HIS A 161 5.88 0.96 -12.02
CA HIS A 161 4.90 1.77 -11.29
C HIS A 161 5.33 2.09 -9.85
N LEU A 162 4.83 3.19 -9.30
CA LEU A 162 5.10 3.65 -7.93
C LEU A 162 3.98 3.32 -6.94
N ALA A 163 2.99 2.50 -7.32
CA ALA A 163 1.84 2.19 -6.46
C ALA A 163 2.22 1.51 -5.12
N PHE A 164 3.39 0.87 -5.03
CA PHE A 164 3.94 0.32 -3.78
C PHE A 164 4.98 1.24 -3.11
N GLY A 165 5.18 2.45 -3.62
CA GLY A 165 6.27 3.33 -3.24
C GLY A 165 7.62 2.89 -3.81
N HIS A 166 8.69 3.53 -3.34
CA HIS A 166 10.07 3.25 -3.73
C HIS A 166 11.01 3.64 -2.58
N GLY A 167 12.09 2.89 -2.39
CA GLY A 167 13.08 3.14 -1.33
C GLY A 167 12.65 2.66 0.06
N ILE A 168 13.41 3.10 1.08
CA ILE A 168 13.21 2.84 2.51
C ILE A 168 12.99 4.14 3.27
#